data_AF-A0A1H9DPC4-F1
#
_entry.id   AF-A0A1H9DPC4-F1
#
_cell.length_a   1.000
_cell.length_b   1.000
_cell.length_c   1.000
_cell.angle_alpha   90.00
_cell.angle_beta   90.00
_cell.angle_gamma   90.00
#
_symmetry.space_group_name_H-M   'P 1'
#
loop_
_entity.id
_entity.type
_entity.pdbx_description
1 polymer ?
#
loop_
_entity_poly.entity_id
_entity_poly.type
_entity_poly.pdbx_seq_one_letter_code
_entity_poly.pdbx_strand_id
1 'polypeptide(L)' 'MPKSRSPLTMDCWNKAWIIHGHKLACRHCGAKQCPTTDEPPFRHSETCEMSATGPRYPWKELNDLLKADLADTRRMLH' A
#
# COMPACT_ATOMS: atom_id res chain seq x y z
N MET A 1 -0.02 -21.39 13.33
CA MET A 1 -0.04 -21.38 11.85
C MET A 1 -0.18 -19.94 11.39
N PRO A 2 0.87 -19.27 10.87
CA PRO A 2 0.66 -17.97 10.26
C PRO A 2 -0.14 -18.22 8.99
N LYS A 3 -1.38 -17.70 8.95
CA LYS A 3 -2.21 -17.73 7.73
C LYS A 3 -1.34 -17.19 6.59
N SER A 4 -1.07 -18.03 5.60
CA SER A 4 -0.41 -17.64 4.35
C SER A 4 -1.15 -16.41 3.84
N ARG A 5 -0.56 -15.22 4.07
CA ARG A 5 -1.10 -13.99 3.52
C ARG A 5 -0.82 -14.14 2.04
N SER A 6 -1.88 -14.25 1.24
CA SER A 6 -1.77 -14.18 -0.21
C SER A 6 -0.84 -13.02 -0.57
N PRO A 7 0.09 -13.20 -1.53
CA PRO A 7 1.04 -12.17 -1.88
C PRO A 7 0.27 -10.87 -2.19
N LEU A 8 0.73 -9.77 -1.62
CA LEU A 8 0.16 -8.47 -1.92
C LEU A 8 0.36 -8.22 -3.42
N THR A 9 -0.73 -7.98 -4.14
CA THR A 9 -0.73 -7.62 -5.57
C THR A 9 -1.14 -6.17 -5.75
N MET A 10 -0.82 -5.59 -6.92
CA MET A 10 -1.25 -4.23 -7.27
C MET A 10 -2.76 -4.08 -7.21
N ASP A 11 -3.53 -5.08 -7.65
CA ASP A 11 -5.00 -5.07 -7.59
C ASP A 11 -5.53 -5.04 -6.15
N CYS A 12 -4.95 -5.85 -5.27
CA CYS A 12 -5.29 -5.86 -3.85
C CYS A 12 -4.94 -4.51 -3.19
N TRP A 13 -3.79 -3.93 -3.55
CA TRP A 13 -3.36 -2.62 -3.07
C TRP A 13 -4.32 -1.51 -3.54
N ASN A 14 -4.69 -1.52 -4.83
CA ASN A 14 -5.59 -0.54 -5.43
C ASN A 14 -7.02 -0.57 -4.88
N LYS A 15 -7.47 -1.68 -4.26
CA LYS A 15 -8.77 -1.72 -3.56
C LYS A 15 -8.79 -0.86 -2.30
N ALA A 16 -7.67 -0.79 -1.58
CA ALA A 16 -7.57 -0.06 -0.32
C ALA A 16 -7.03 1.37 -0.49
N TRP A 17 -6.20 1.59 -1.51
CA TRP A 17 -5.38 2.79 -1.63
C TRP A 17 -5.53 3.48 -2.99
N ILE A 18 -5.25 4.78 -3.01
CA ILE A 18 -5.16 5.58 -4.23
C ILE A 18 -4.14 6.70 -4.04
N ILE A 19 -3.43 7.05 -5.10
CA ILE A 19 -2.59 8.25 -5.13
C ILE A 19 -3.41 9.41 -5.69
N HIS A 20 -3.57 10.49 -4.91
CA HIS A 20 -4.29 11.69 -5.30
C HIS A 20 -3.36 12.91 -5.18
N GLY A 21 -2.82 13.35 -6.32
CA GLY A 21 -1.69 14.28 -6.35
C GLY A 21 -0.44 13.64 -5.75
N HIS A 22 0.24 14.33 -4.83
CA HIS A 22 1.42 13.81 -4.13
C HIS A 22 1.07 13.06 -2.83
N LYS A 23 -0.20 12.78 -2.57
CA LYS A 23 -0.66 12.15 -1.32
C LYS A 23 -1.26 10.79 -1.60
N LEU A 24 -0.98 9.84 -0.71
CA LEU A 24 -1.69 8.59 -0.64
C LEU A 24 -2.98 8.79 0.15
N ALA A 25 -4.09 8.26 -0.35
CA ALA A 25 -5.38 8.27 0.32
C ALA A 25 -5.91 6.86 0.58
N CYS A 26 -6.55 6.68 1.73
CA CYS A 26 -7.36 5.49 1.99
C CYS A 26 -8.69 5.61 1.27
N ARG A 27 -9.07 4.60 0.48
CA ARG A 27 -10.37 4.59 -0.22
C ARG A 27 -11.57 4.42 0.70
N HIS A 28 -11.37 3.86 1.90
CA HIS A 28 -12.45 3.61 2.85
C HIS A 28 -12.80 4.83 3.71
N CYS A 29 -11.80 5.59 4.16
CA CYS A 29 -12.06 6.75 5.03
C CYS A 29 -11.64 8.09 4.45
N GLY A 30 -11.03 8.13 3.26
CA GLY A 30 -10.61 9.36 2.59
C GLY A 30 -9.43 10.08 3.26
N ALA A 31 -8.92 9.59 4.39
CA ALA A 31 -7.72 10.12 5.03
C ALA A 31 -6.55 10.13 4.05
N LYS A 32 -5.67 11.13 4.16
CA LYS A 32 -4.56 11.35 3.23
C LYS A 32 -3.25 11.51 3.99
N GLN A 33 -2.18 10.96 3.43
CA GLN A 33 -0.84 11.05 3.99
C GLN A 33 0.18 11.33 2.88
N CYS A 34 1.05 12.31 3.12
CA CYS A 34 2.20 12.56 2.25
C CYS A 34 3.26 11.47 2.45
N PRO A 35 4.08 11.19 1.43
CA PRO A 35 5.30 10.41 1.65
C PRO A 35 6.22 11.17 2.61
N THR A 36 6.92 10.45 3.47
CA THR A 36 7.89 11.00 4.44
C THR A 36 9.06 10.04 4.55
N THR A 37 10.26 10.54 4.85
CA THR A 37 11.49 9.74 4.93
C THR A 37 11.40 8.55 5.90
N ASP A 38 10.75 8.75 7.04
CA ASP A 38 10.67 7.71 8.10
C ASP A 38 9.54 6.70 7.88
N GLU A 39 8.71 6.91 6.84
CA GLU A 39 7.57 6.05 6.45
C GLU A 39 6.74 5.52 7.65
N PRO A 40 6.12 6.41 8.45
CA PRO A 40 5.28 6.01 9.56
C PRO A 40 4.04 5.25 9.06
N PRO A 41 3.40 4.45 9.93
CA PRO A 41 2.19 3.73 9.56
C PRO A 41 1.10 4.71 9.12
N PHE A 42 0.25 4.25 8.21
CA PHE A 42 -0.83 5.07 7.70
C PHE A 42 -1.82 5.44 8.79
N ARG A 43 -2.13 6.74 8.92
CA ARG A 43 -3.10 7.23 9.89
C ARG A 43 -4.50 7.31 9.26
N HIS A 44 -5.37 6.38 9.66
CA HIS A 44 -6.77 6.38 9.26
C HIS A 44 -7.62 7.35 10.11
N SER A 45 -8.80 7.70 9.61
CA SER A 45 -9.90 8.18 10.46
C SER A 45 -10.32 7.10 11.47
N GLU A 46 -10.81 7.52 12.63
CA GLU A 46 -11.21 6.65 13.75
C GLU A 46 -12.28 5.61 13.36
N THR A 47 -13.15 5.96 12.40
CA THR A 47 -14.25 5.09 11.95
C THR A 47 -13.89 4.18 10.78
N CYS A 48 -12.61 4.13 10.38
CA CYS A 48 -12.19 3.35 9.23
C CYS A 48 -12.10 1.86 9.54
N GLU A 49 -12.84 1.03 8.82
CA GLU A 49 -12.79 -0.44 8.94
C GLU A 49 -11.37 -1.00 8.74
N MET A 50 -10.59 -0.38 7.84
CA MET A 50 -9.20 -0.77 7.59
C MET A 50 -8.28 -0.50 8.79
N SER A 51 -8.64 0.41 9.69
CA SER A 51 -7.83 0.69 10.89
C SER A 51 -7.78 -0.50 11.86
N ALA A 52 -8.82 -1.34 11.88
CA ALA A 52 -8.90 -2.54 12.71
C ALA A 52 -7.95 -3.66 12.24
N THR A 53 -7.41 -3.56 11.02
CA THR A 53 -6.49 -4.56 10.46
C THR A 53 -5.04 -4.41 10.96
N GLY A 54 -4.79 -3.41 11.82
CA GLY A 54 -3.47 -3.08 12.36
C GLY A 54 -2.72 -2.03 11.52
N PRO A 55 -1.49 -1.68 11.93
CA PRO A 55 -0.68 -0.67 11.23
C PRO A 55 -0.33 -1.14 9.81
N ARG A 56 -0.59 -0.29 8.82
CA ARG A 56 -0.30 -0.52 7.40
C ARG A 56 0.77 0.46 6.93
N TYR A 57 1.63 0.02 6.00
CA TYR A 57 2.71 0.84 5.44
C TYR A 57 2.57 0.94 3.91
N PRO A 58 1.51 1.60 3.43
CA PRO A 58 1.12 1.56 2.02
C PRO A 58 2.16 2.14 1.05
N TRP A 59 3.01 3.08 1.49
CA TRP A 59 4.14 3.56 0.68
C TRP A 59 5.22 2.49 0.47
N LYS A 60 5.60 1.77 1.54
CA LYS A 60 6.53 0.62 1.47
C LYS A 60 5.96 -0.48 0.59
N GLU A 61 4.71 -0.82 0.84
CA GLU A 61 3.96 -1.81 0.06
C GLU A 61 3.95 -1.47 -1.44
N LEU A 62 3.72 -0.21 -1.81
CA LEU A 62 3.76 0.23 -3.20
C LEU A 62 5.18 0.13 -3.79
N ASN A 63 6.20 0.55 -3.05
CA ASN A 63 7.59 0.45 -3.48
C ASN A 63 7.99 -1.00 -3.77
N ASP A 64 7.59 -1.93 -2.90
CA ASP A 64 7.88 -3.36 -3.06
C ASP A 64 7.17 -3.94 -4.30
N LEU A 65 5.91 -3.57 -4.52
CA LEU A 65 5.15 -3.96 -5.71
C LEU A 65 5.82 -3.46 -7.00
N LEU A 66 6.25 -2.20 -7.03
CA LEU A 66 6.92 -1.61 -8.19
C LEU A 66 8.28 -2.25 -8.47
N LYS A 67 9.05 -2.57 -7.42
CA LYS A 67 10.33 -3.28 -7.56
C LYS A 67 10.14 -4.68 -8.14
N ALA A 68 9.10 -5.39 -7.72
CA ALA A 68 8.78 -6.71 -8.25
C ALA A 68 8.42 -6.64 -9.74
N ASP A 69 7.55 -5.71 -10.13
CA ASP A 69 7.14 -5.51 -11.52
C ASP A 69 8.33 -5.11 -12.43
N LEU A 70 9.19 -4.22 -11.95
CA LEU A 70 10.42 -3.84 -12.67
C LEU A 70 11.39 -5.03 -12.82
N ALA A 71 11.51 -5.88 -11.80
CA ALA A 71 12.35 -7.06 -11.87
C ALA A 71 11.81 -8.08 -12.88
N ASP A 72 10.50 -8.28 -12.92
CA ASP A 72 9.86 -9.18 -13.88
C ASP A 72 9.96 -8.65 -15.32
N THR A 73 9.75 -7.35 -15.52
CA THR A 73 9.94 -6.69 -16.82
C THR A 73 11.38 -6.87 -17.33
N ARG A 74 12.38 -6.71 -16.46
CA ARG A 74 13.79 -6.93 -16.83
C ARG A 74 14.07 -8.38 -17.24
N ARG A 75 13.44 -9.36 -16.60
CA ARG A 75 13.61 -10.77 -16.97
C ARG A 75 13.00 -11.10 -18.33
N MET A 76 11.94 -10.42 -18.75
CA MET A 76 11.30 -10.65 -20.05
C MET A 76 12.09 -10.06 -21.23
N LEU A 77 13.04 -9.16 -20.96
CA LEU A 77 13.89 -8.51 -21.97
C LEU A 77 15.23 -9.24 -22.18
N HIS A 78 15.52 -10.31 -21.43
CA HIS A 78 16.71 -11.15 -21.52
C HIS A 78 16.32 -12.59 -21.85
#